data_AF-A0A976HU17-F1
#
_entry.id   AF-A0A976HU17-F1
#
_cell.length_a   1.000
_cell.length_b   1.000
_cell.length_c   1.000
_cell.angle_alpha   90.00
_cell.angle_beta   90.00
_cell.angle_gamma   90.00
#
_symmetry.space_group_name_H-M   'P 1'
#
loop_
_entity.id
_entity.type
_entity.pdbx_description
1 polymer ?
#
loop_
_entity_poly.entity_id
_entity_poly.type
_entity_poly.pdbx_seq_one_letter_code
_entity_poly.pdbx_strand_id
1 'polypeptide(L)'
;MGMFDTIWVNSKRLPLSSEEQEALSNQFFQTKSLEKLLIYYRITDEGDLEYLDKLADSEEEAQPKKSGKWVKIQDIHGYITFYTSLDKEWFEFVAKFTDGKLVTIFRNTNKRYHGNRSALN
;
A
#
# COMPACT_ATOMS: atom_id res chain seq x y z
N MET A 1 9.86 -3.68 18.13
CA MET A 1 9.71 -3.70 16.66
C MET A 1 8.26 -3.38 16.32
N GLY A 2 7.98 -2.49 15.37
CA GLY A 2 6.61 -2.05 15.08
C GLY A 2 5.90 -3.04 14.15
N MET A 3 4.59 -3.21 14.34
CA MET A 3 3.72 -4.00 13.47
C MET A 3 3.36 -3.16 12.23
N PHE A 4 3.41 -3.75 11.05
CA PHE A 4 3.15 -3.09 9.76
C PHE A 4 2.16 -3.92 8.96
N ASP A 5 1.21 -3.27 8.30
CA ASP A 5 0.37 -3.94 7.32
C ASP A 5 1.11 -4.01 5.98
N THR A 6 0.72 -4.96 5.14
CA THR A 6 1.28 -5.13 3.79
C THR A 6 0.29 -4.62 2.76
N ILE A 7 0.76 -3.88 1.75
CA ILE A 7 -0.08 -3.37 0.68
C ILE A 7 0.53 -3.70 -0.69
N TRP A 8 -0.32 -4.17 -1.59
CA TRP A 8 -0.01 -4.36 -3.00
C TRP A 8 -0.51 -3.23 -3.86
N VAL A 9 0.30 -2.85 -4.82
CA VAL A 9 -0.08 -1.90 -5.86
C VAL A 9 0.66 -2.27 -7.12
N ASN A 10 -0.02 -2.15 -8.26
CA ASN A 10 0.59 -2.35 -9.56
C ASN A 10 1.67 -1.26 -9.78
N SER A 11 2.93 -1.67 -10.00
CA SER A 11 4.06 -0.74 -10.13
C SER A 11 3.89 0.25 -11.29
N LYS A 12 3.14 -0.13 -12.34
CA LYS A 12 2.81 0.76 -13.48
C LYS A 12 1.94 1.96 -13.10
N ARG A 13 1.25 1.90 -11.95
CA ARG A 13 0.47 3.02 -11.41
C ARG A 13 1.30 3.95 -10.53
N LEU A 14 2.52 3.54 -10.20
CA LEU A 14 3.40 4.35 -9.38
C LEU A 14 4.15 5.35 -10.27
N PRO A 15 4.38 6.58 -9.77
CA PRO A 15 5.14 7.61 -10.47
C PRO A 15 6.64 7.28 -10.41
N LEU A 16 7.03 6.32 -11.25
CA LEU A 16 8.35 5.69 -11.32
C LEU A 16 8.88 5.74 -12.75
N SER A 17 10.20 5.74 -12.90
CA SER A 17 10.86 5.47 -14.17
C SER A 17 10.65 4.00 -14.61
N SER A 18 10.85 3.70 -15.89
CA SER A 18 10.67 2.33 -16.41
C SER A 18 11.56 1.30 -15.72
N GLU A 19 12.80 1.67 -15.38
CA GLU A 19 13.74 0.82 -14.65
C GLU A 19 13.22 0.51 -13.23
N GLU A 20 12.76 1.54 -12.51
CA GLU A 20 12.19 1.36 -11.17
C GLU A 20 10.88 0.55 -11.20
N GLN A 21 10.06 0.71 -12.25
CA GLN A 21 8.82 -0.07 -12.41
C GLN A 21 9.09 -1.56 -12.57
N GLU A 22 10.13 -1.93 -13.32
CA GLU A 22 10.56 -3.31 -13.48
C GLU A 22 11.10 -3.86 -12.16
N ALA A 23 11.99 -3.11 -11.51
CA ALA A 23 12.60 -3.46 -10.23
C ALA A 23 11.55 -3.66 -9.11
N LEU A 24 10.49 -2.85 -9.11
CA LEU A 24 9.42 -2.89 -8.10
C LEU A 24 8.19 -3.74 -8.50
N SER A 25 8.19 -4.39 -9.66
CA SER A 25 7.03 -5.11 -10.21
C SER A 25 6.47 -6.23 -9.31
N ASN A 26 7.33 -6.85 -8.50
CA ASN A 26 6.97 -7.94 -7.58
C ASN A 26 7.20 -7.58 -6.11
N GLN A 27 7.38 -6.29 -5.79
CA GLN A 27 7.66 -5.87 -4.43
C GLN A 27 6.40 -5.73 -3.59
N PHE A 28 6.53 -6.08 -2.33
CA PHE A 28 5.55 -5.79 -1.30
C PHE A 28 5.86 -4.42 -0.71
N PHE A 29 4.82 -3.65 -0.41
CA PHE A 29 4.96 -2.40 0.32
C PHE A 29 4.42 -2.57 1.74
N GLN A 30 5.01 -1.85 2.67
CA GLN A 30 4.56 -1.77 4.04
C GLN A 30 3.79 -0.48 4.26
N THR A 31 2.78 -0.51 5.13
CA THR A 31 2.04 0.68 5.54
C THR A 31 1.80 0.70 7.05
N LYS A 32 1.77 1.93 7.60
CA LYS A 32 1.39 2.25 8.99
C LYS A 32 0.13 3.11 9.06
N SER A 33 -0.43 3.49 7.91
CA SER A 33 -1.57 4.40 7.82
C SER A 33 -2.90 3.70 8.11
N LEU A 34 -2.90 2.38 8.23
CA LEU A 34 -4.07 1.55 8.48
C LEU A 34 -4.07 1.01 9.92
N GLU A 35 -4.90 0.01 10.19
CA GLU A 35 -5.19 -0.46 11.55
C GLU A 35 -4.03 -1.20 12.23
N LYS A 36 -2.95 -1.52 11.49
CA LYS A 36 -1.74 -2.21 11.99
C LYS A 36 -2.05 -3.58 12.57
N LEU A 37 -2.92 -4.33 11.89
CA LEU A 37 -3.42 -5.63 12.30
C LEU A 37 -2.70 -6.80 11.59
N LEU A 38 -1.57 -6.53 10.92
CA LEU A 38 -0.87 -7.48 10.03
C LEU A 38 -1.76 -7.95 8.87
N ILE A 39 -2.59 -7.03 8.37
CA ILE A 39 -3.52 -7.31 7.28
C ILE A 39 -2.84 -7.06 5.94
N TYR A 40 -3.26 -7.84 4.94
CA TYR A 40 -2.89 -7.64 3.56
C TYR A 40 -3.93 -6.78 2.85
N TYR A 41 -3.47 -5.71 2.22
CA TYR A 41 -4.26 -4.78 1.44
C TYR A 41 -3.81 -4.80 -0.03
N ARG A 42 -4.69 -4.35 -0.92
CA ARG A 42 -4.31 -4.02 -2.30
C ARG A 42 -5.06 -2.79 -2.80
N ILE A 43 -4.38 -2.01 -3.62
CA ILE A 43 -4.98 -0.97 -4.45
C ILE A 43 -5.19 -1.60 -5.84
N THR A 44 -6.44 -1.77 -6.26
CA THR A 44 -6.77 -2.38 -7.55
C THR A 44 -6.47 -1.45 -8.73
N ASP A 45 -6.51 -1.95 -9.96
CA ASP A 45 -6.35 -1.13 -11.16
C ASP A 45 -7.54 -0.17 -11.38
N GLU A 46 -8.71 -0.49 -10.82
CA GLU A 46 -9.91 0.37 -10.78
C GLU A 46 -9.86 1.42 -9.66
N GLY A 47 -8.78 1.43 -8.87
CA GLY A 47 -8.56 2.39 -7.80
C GLY A 47 -9.32 2.09 -6.51
N ASP A 48 -9.77 0.86 -6.30
CA ASP A 48 -10.39 0.44 -5.05
C ASP A 48 -9.32 -0.02 -4.04
N LEU A 49 -9.54 0.25 -2.76
CA LEU A 49 -8.75 -0.37 -1.69
C LEU A 49 -9.50 -1.60 -1.17
N GLU A 50 -8.81 -2.73 -1.12
CA GLU A 50 -9.36 -3.97 -0.60
C GLU A 50 -8.43 -4.57 0.45
N TYR A 51 -9.00 -5.27 1.42
CA TYR A 51 -8.25 -6.06 2.39
C TYR A 51 -8.57 -7.56 2.25
N LEU A 52 -7.64 -8.39 2.69
CA LEU A 52 -7.80 -9.84 2.71
C LEU A 52 -8.49 -10.26 4.02
N ASP A 53 -9.75 -10.67 3.95
CA ASP A 53 -10.58 -11.01 5.14
C ASP A 53 -10.17 -12.34 5.79
N LYS A 54 -9.74 -13.31 4.96
CA LYS A 54 -9.20 -14.61 5.39
C LYS A 54 -8.13 -15.08 4.41
N LEU A 55 -6.96 -15.46 4.92
CA LEU A 55 -6.03 -16.33 4.20
C LEU A 55 -6.70 -17.71 4.13
N ALA A 56 -6.73 -18.39 2.99
CA ALA A 56 -7.05 -19.81 3.04
C ALA A 56 -5.99 -20.52 3.87
N ASP A 57 -6.40 -21.57 4.57
CA ASP A 57 -5.57 -22.42 5.43
C ASP A 57 -4.44 -23.18 4.68
N SER A 58 -4.07 -22.79 3.44
CA SER A 58 -2.95 -23.38 2.70
C SER A 58 -1.68 -22.54 2.89
N GLU A 59 -0.76 -23.04 3.72
CA GLU A 59 0.47 -22.40 4.18
C GLU A 59 1.57 -22.14 3.12
N GLU A 60 1.33 -22.25 1.81
CA GLU A 60 2.45 -22.37 0.84
C GLU A 60 2.52 -21.37 -0.33
N GLU A 61 1.62 -20.40 -0.50
CA GLU A 61 1.81 -19.42 -1.58
C GLU A 61 2.43 -18.11 -1.08
N ALA A 62 3.66 -17.84 -1.54
CA ALA A 62 4.41 -16.59 -1.36
C ALA A 62 3.68 -15.32 -1.89
N GLN A 63 2.50 -15.48 -2.45
CA GLN A 63 1.57 -14.42 -2.78
C GLN A 63 0.18 -14.91 -2.39
N PRO A 64 -0.56 -14.25 -1.48
CA PRO A 64 -1.94 -14.64 -1.15
C PRO A 64 -2.94 -14.27 -2.28
N LYS A 65 -2.44 -14.14 -3.52
CA LYS A 65 -3.19 -13.81 -4.72
C LYS A 65 -4.22 -14.87 -5.09
N LYS A 66 -4.13 -16.11 -4.59
CA LYS A 66 -5.01 -17.19 -5.09
C LYS A 66 -6.04 -17.73 -4.12
N SER A 67 -5.95 -17.46 -2.82
CA SER A 67 -6.72 -18.26 -1.86
C SER A 67 -7.56 -17.48 -0.85
N GLY A 68 -7.54 -16.15 -0.82
CA GLY A 68 -8.35 -15.37 0.13
C GLY A 68 -9.46 -14.53 -0.50
N LYS A 69 -10.49 -14.24 0.32
CA LYS A 69 -11.58 -13.33 -0.04
C LYS A 69 -11.12 -11.88 0.13
N TRP A 70 -11.08 -11.15 -0.98
CA TRP A 70 -10.83 -9.71 -1.00
C TRP A 70 -12.12 -8.95 -0.69
N VAL A 71 -12.05 -8.03 0.27
CA VAL A 71 -13.18 -7.20 0.69
C VAL A 71 -12.85 -5.73 0.45
N LYS A 72 -13.68 -5.07 -0.34
CA LYS A 72 -13.56 -3.64 -0.65
C LYS A 72 -13.91 -2.77 0.54
N ILE A 73 -13.09 -1.75 0.77
CA ILE A 73 -13.32 -0.70 1.76
C ILE A 73 -14.05 0.45 1.07
N GLN A 74 -15.35 0.60 1.37
CA GLN A 74 -16.23 1.53 0.66
C GLN A 74 -16.03 3.00 1.08
N ASP A 75 -15.76 3.25 2.36
CA ASP A 75 -15.81 4.60 2.94
C ASP A 75 -14.42 5.19 3.23
N ILE A 76 -13.38 4.74 2.52
CA ILE A 76 -12.06 5.31 2.72
C ILE A 76 -11.95 6.72 2.10
N HIS A 77 -11.51 7.66 2.94
CA HIS A 77 -11.22 9.04 2.54
C HIS A 77 -9.94 9.50 3.24
N GLY A 78 -9.00 10.09 2.50
CA GLY A 78 -7.74 10.61 3.06
C GLY A 78 -6.50 10.09 2.34
N TYR A 79 -5.42 9.89 3.10
CA TYR A 79 -4.10 9.55 2.55
C TYR A 79 -3.55 8.26 3.17
N ILE A 80 -3.12 7.32 2.34
CA ILE A 80 -2.37 6.14 2.76
C ILE A 80 -0.93 6.32 2.32
N THR A 81 -0.01 6.28 3.29
CA THR A 81 1.43 6.22 3.01
C THR A 81 1.89 4.77 3.02
N PHE A 82 2.67 4.39 2.03
CA PHE A 82 3.27 3.06 1.93
C PHE A 82 4.66 3.13 1.35
N TYR A 83 5.50 2.16 1.69
CA TYR A 83 6.92 2.21 1.34
C TYR A 83 7.52 0.82 1.16
N THR A 84 8.66 0.76 0.49
CA THR A 84 9.49 -0.45 0.40
C THR A 84 10.97 -0.05 0.31
N SER A 85 11.86 -1.02 0.47
CA SER A 85 13.29 -0.81 0.26
C SER A 85 13.83 -1.89 -0.67
N LEU A 86 14.49 -1.48 -1.74
CA LEU A 86 15.14 -2.35 -2.71
C LEU A 86 16.58 -1.88 -2.90
N ASP A 87 17.56 -2.79 -2.83
CA ASP A 87 18.98 -2.48 -3.03
C ASP A 87 19.50 -1.26 -2.25
N LYS A 88 19.02 -1.11 -1.01
CA LYS A 88 19.32 0.00 -0.07
C LYS A 88 18.72 1.35 -0.46
N GLU A 89 17.94 1.42 -1.54
CA GLU A 89 17.11 2.58 -1.87
C GLU A 89 15.76 2.50 -1.16
N TRP A 90 15.29 3.64 -0.66
CA TRP A 90 14.00 3.79 -0.01
C TRP A 90 12.97 4.37 -0.97
N PHE A 91 11.87 3.67 -1.16
CA PHE A 91 10.76 4.11 -1.98
C PHE A 91 9.54 4.34 -1.09
N GLU A 92 9.03 5.57 -1.06
CA GLU A 92 7.84 5.94 -0.29
C GLU A 92 6.83 6.63 -1.20
N PHE A 93 5.57 6.27 -1.03
CA PHE A 93 4.46 6.73 -1.83
C PHE A 93 3.29 7.13 -0.93
N VAL A 94 2.49 8.05 -1.45
CA VAL A 94 1.24 8.47 -0.81
C VAL A 94 0.12 8.32 -1.82
N ALA A 95 -0.86 7.48 -1.49
CA ALA A 95 -2.11 7.34 -2.23
C ALA A 95 -3.19 8.22 -1.58
N LYS A 96 -3.83 9.08 -2.39
CA LYS A 96 -4.99 9.87 -1.97
C LYS A 96 -6.27 9.16 -2.37
N PHE A 97 -7.16 8.97 -1.40
CA PHE A 97 -8.51 8.42 -1.59
C PHE A 97 -9.58 9.46 -1.30
N THR A 98 -10.66 9.42 -2.07
CA THR A 98 -11.86 10.22 -1.88
C THR A 98 -13.05 9.33 -2.21
N ASP A 99 -13.97 9.20 -1.27
CA ASP A 99 -15.23 8.45 -1.40
C ASP A 99 -15.01 7.02 -1.92
N GLY A 100 -14.06 6.31 -1.28
CA GLY A 100 -13.74 4.92 -1.59
C GLY A 100 -12.85 4.74 -2.83
N LYS A 101 -12.46 5.82 -3.52
CA LYS A 101 -11.72 5.76 -4.78
C LYS A 101 -10.38 6.44 -4.73
N LEU A 102 -9.38 5.79 -5.33
CA LEU A 102 -8.06 6.35 -5.55
C LEU A 102 -8.14 7.52 -6.53
N VAL A 103 -7.66 8.68 -6.08
CA VAL A 103 -7.57 9.90 -6.88
C VAL A 103 -6.20 10.02 -7.53
N THR A 104 -5.13 9.82 -6.76
CA THR A 104 -3.76 9.96 -7.24
C THR A 104 -2.76 9.25 -6.34
N ILE A 105 -1.59 8.93 -6.89
CA ILE A 105 -0.42 8.45 -6.15
C ILE A 105 0.76 9.36 -6.50
N PHE A 106 1.47 9.85 -5.50
CA PHE A 106 2.72 10.57 -5.67
C PHE A 106 3.85 9.92 -4.88
N ARG A 107 5.08 9.97 -5.42
CA ARG A 107 6.28 9.53 -4.70
C ARG A 107 6.61 10.60 -3.67
N ASN A 108 6.75 10.20 -2.42
CA ASN A 108 7.30 11.07 -1.40
C ASN A 108 8.82 11.04 -1.49
N THR A 109 9.39 12.01 -2.21
CA THR A 109 10.84 12.17 -2.39
C THR A 109 11.52 12.89 -1.23
N ASN A 110 10.73 13.38 -0.25
CA ASN A 110 11.26 14.05 0.93
C ASN A 110 11.69 13.02 1.99
N LYS A 111 12.90 13.20 2.54
CA LYS A 111 13.39 12.54 3.76
C LYS A 111 12.29 12.52 4.84
N ARG A 112 11.59 11.40 5.01
CA ARG A 112 10.47 11.14 5.96
C ARG A 112 9.33 12.17 5.91
N TYR A 113 8.17 11.76 5.42
CA TYR A 113 6.91 12.47 5.68
C TYR A 113 6.66 12.51 7.20
N HIS A 114 6.83 13.66 7.84
CA HIS A 114 6.25 13.94 9.14
C HIS A 114 4.78 14.28 8.90
N GLY A 115 3.95 13.24 8.71
CA GLY A 115 2.50 13.40 8.61
C GLY A 115 1.97 14.26 9.75
N ASN A 116 1.00 15.11 9.43
CA ASN A 116 0.38 16.12 10.31
C ASN A 116 0.38 15.74 11.81
N ARG A 117 1.46 16.10 12.50
CA ARG A 117 1.50 16.30 13.94
C ARG A 117 1.47 17.81 14.16
N SER A 118 0.34 18.47 13.91
CA SER A 118 0.00 19.81 14.43
C SER A 118 -1.32 20.26 13.82
N ALA A 119 -2.43 19.98 14.49
CA ALA A 119 -3.64 20.82 14.50
C ALA A 119 -4.64 20.31 15.56
N LEU A 120 -4.16 20.15 16.80
CA LEU A 120 -5.01 20.19 18.00
C LEU A 120 -4.17 20.88 19.08
N ASN A 121 -4.24 22.20 19.07
CA ASN A 121 -4.17 23.06 20.25
C ASN A 121 -5.22 24.15 20.04
#